data_AF-A0A6P4DZ83-F1
#
_entry.id   AF-A0A6P4DZ83-F1
#
_cell.length_a   1.000
_cell.length_b   1.000
_cell.length_c   1.000
_cell.angle_alpha   90.00
_cell.angle_beta   90.00
_cell.angle_gamma   90.00
#
_symmetry.space_group_name_H-M   'P 1'
#
loop_
_entity.id
_entity.type
_entity.pdbx_description
1 polymer ?
#
loop_
_entity_poly.entity_id
_entity_poly.type
_entity_poly.pdbx_seq_one_letter_code
_entity_poly.pdbx_strand_id
1 'polypeptide(L)'
;FYDYTDIAEDAARQFIEFLSSKFPNANTPITIDEATRAEVSRRANGIASYALNEDDNLLAFAIAAPSIHTVVVKFKDNVTIPPNQVRNKAYLGSYWRELGAAWNSTDGTQEWGAPFRDCNLLTRRWLWPFRISFSEHKIKVVAAAFIAADEDVCNDGLEEVFGRRHGCDRNTTFCLLTENKPAATRDVYTCLCRESYYLPNSTLQGFRGDRVELSEGYDNCSCIPCPGGCSNCDNNGVCLTFQEEEVLNVDACLRLLVAIVLGACILCCVVLGVIVFRQR
;
A
#
# COMPACT_ATOMS: atom_id res chain seq x y z
N PHE A 1 2.80 0.08 -1.07
CA PHE A 1 1.54 0.75 -0.68
C PHE A 1 0.71 -0.30 0.03
N TYR A 2 0.28 -0.04 1.26
CA TYR A 2 -0.64 -0.97 1.91
C TYR A 2 -2.00 -0.90 1.23
N ASP A 3 -2.52 -2.04 0.83
CA ASP A 3 -3.85 -2.15 0.23
C ASP A 3 -4.70 -3.05 1.12
N TYR A 4 -5.59 -2.42 1.90
CA TYR A 4 -6.57 -3.12 2.72
C TYR A 4 -7.96 -3.11 2.08
N THR A 5 -8.04 -2.74 0.79
CA THR A 5 -9.29 -2.70 0.04
C THR A 5 -9.92 -4.07 0.00
N ASP A 6 -9.17 -5.09 -0.42
CA ASP A 6 -9.67 -6.46 -0.55
C ASP A 6 -10.21 -7.00 0.79
N ILE A 7 -9.45 -6.84 1.87
CA ILE A 7 -9.84 -7.33 3.21
C ILE A 7 -11.08 -6.59 3.72
N ALA A 8 -11.10 -5.27 3.62
CA ALA A 8 -12.21 -4.47 4.14
C ALA A 8 -13.48 -4.61 3.28
N GLU A 9 -13.33 -4.72 1.97
CA GLU A 9 -14.43 -4.92 1.04
C GLU A 9 -15.04 -6.32 1.17
N ASP A 10 -14.21 -7.38 1.23
CA ASP A 10 -14.70 -8.73 1.44
C ASP A 10 -15.48 -8.85 2.76
N ALA A 11 -14.96 -8.29 3.85
CA ALA A 11 -15.66 -8.25 5.13
C ALA A 11 -17.00 -7.49 5.06
N ALA A 12 -17.02 -6.32 4.41
CA ALA A 12 -18.24 -5.54 4.25
C ALA A 12 -19.28 -6.27 3.38
N ARG A 13 -18.82 -6.93 2.31
CA ARG A 13 -19.64 -7.73 1.39
C ARG A 13 -20.24 -8.95 2.07
N GLN A 14 -19.43 -9.74 2.77
CA GLN A 14 -19.93 -10.89 3.54
C GLN A 14 -20.98 -10.48 4.58
N PHE A 15 -20.80 -9.31 5.21
CA PHE A 15 -21.75 -8.85 6.21
C PHE A 15 -23.03 -8.33 5.59
N ILE A 16 -22.97 -7.56 4.50
CA ILE A 16 -24.17 -7.05 3.85
C ILE A 16 -24.97 -8.18 3.20
N GLU A 17 -24.34 -9.18 2.59
CA GLU A 17 -25.03 -10.35 2.02
C GLU A 17 -25.84 -11.09 3.09
N PHE A 18 -25.23 -11.29 4.28
CA PHE A 18 -25.92 -11.86 5.43
C PHE A 18 -27.12 -11.00 5.86
N LEU A 19 -26.95 -9.68 5.93
CA LEU A 19 -28.01 -8.76 6.32
C LEU A 19 -29.13 -8.70 5.29
N SER A 20 -28.82 -8.64 4.00
CA SER A 20 -29.79 -8.64 2.90
C SER A 20 -30.58 -9.94 2.85
N SER A 21 -29.94 -11.09 3.10
CA SER A 21 -30.63 -12.37 3.24
C SER A 21 -31.58 -12.39 4.45
N LYS A 22 -31.20 -11.75 5.55
CA LYS A 22 -31.98 -11.77 6.79
C LYS A 22 -33.10 -10.72 6.83
N PHE A 23 -32.87 -9.59 6.16
CA PHE A 23 -33.79 -8.45 6.10
C PHE A 23 -34.09 -8.08 4.63
N PRO A 24 -34.77 -8.95 3.86
CA PRO A 24 -35.01 -8.74 2.43
C PRO A 24 -35.92 -7.54 2.14
N ASN A 25 -36.71 -7.10 3.13
CA ASN A 25 -37.65 -5.97 3.02
C ASN A 25 -37.17 -4.75 3.82
N ALA A 26 -35.91 -4.32 3.66
CA ALA A 26 -35.29 -3.19 4.36
C ALA A 26 -35.89 -1.79 4.04
N ASN A 27 -37.11 -1.71 3.49
CA ASN A 27 -37.79 -0.46 3.17
C ASN A 27 -38.34 0.29 4.41
N THR A 28 -38.33 -0.34 5.58
CA THR A 28 -38.73 0.24 6.86
C THR A 28 -37.58 0.23 7.87
N PRO A 29 -37.58 1.08 8.91
CA PRO A 29 -36.60 1.00 9.99
C PRO A 29 -36.57 -0.41 10.56
N ILE A 30 -35.43 -1.10 10.42
CA ILE A 30 -35.29 -2.49 10.81
C ILE A 30 -35.24 -2.54 12.34
N THR A 31 -36.34 -2.95 12.96
CA THR A 31 -36.42 -3.20 14.40
C THR A 31 -36.12 -4.67 14.66
N ILE A 32 -35.02 -4.93 15.38
CA ILE A 32 -34.57 -6.29 15.72
C ILE A 32 -34.81 -6.58 17.20
N ASP A 33 -35.25 -7.81 17.48
CA ASP A 33 -35.34 -8.36 18.83
C ASP A 33 -33.95 -8.72 19.38
N GLU A 34 -33.87 -9.03 20.67
CA GLU A 34 -32.59 -9.31 21.34
C GLU A 34 -31.90 -10.56 20.79
N ALA A 35 -32.66 -11.59 20.40
CA ALA A 35 -32.08 -12.80 19.85
C ALA A 35 -31.46 -12.55 18.47
N THR A 36 -32.16 -11.82 17.59
CA THR A 36 -31.61 -11.42 16.29
C THR A 36 -30.40 -10.50 16.45
N ARG A 37 -30.44 -9.55 17.40
CA ARG A 37 -29.30 -8.67 17.70
C ARG A 37 -28.06 -9.47 18.12
N ALA A 38 -28.24 -10.47 18.99
CA ALA A 38 -27.15 -11.34 19.44
C ALA A 38 -26.58 -12.17 18.28
N GLU A 39 -27.43 -12.65 17.38
CA GLU A 39 -27.00 -13.42 16.20
C GLU A 39 -26.23 -12.56 15.18
N VAL A 40 -26.75 -11.38 14.85
CA VAL A 40 -26.08 -10.42 13.96
C VAL A 40 -24.74 -10.01 14.56
N SER A 41 -24.69 -9.69 15.85
CA SER A 41 -23.44 -9.33 16.54
C SER A 41 -22.43 -10.49 16.51
N ARG A 42 -22.89 -11.74 16.67
CA ARG A 42 -22.04 -12.93 16.57
C ARG A 42 -21.47 -13.09 15.16
N ARG A 43 -22.28 -12.89 14.12
CA ARG A 43 -21.84 -12.97 12.73
C ARG A 43 -20.83 -11.86 12.38
N ALA A 44 -21.14 -10.62 12.74
CA ALA A 44 -20.23 -9.48 12.57
C ALA A 44 -18.89 -9.70 13.29
N ASN A 45 -18.93 -10.27 14.49
CA ASN A 45 -17.73 -10.66 15.23
C ASN A 45 -16.91 -11.75 14.53
N GLY A 46 -17.56 -12.76 13.96
CA GLY A 46 -16.88 -13.78 13.15
C GLY A 46 -16.17 -13.19 11.93
N ILE A 47 -16.86 -12.30 11.19
CA ILE A 47 -16.31 -11.63 10.00
C ILE A 47 -15.14 -10.72 10.39
N ALA A 48 -15.30 -9.88 11.41
CA ALA A 48 -14.23 -9.00 11.88
C ALA A 48 -13.02 -9.78 12.41
N SER A 49 -13.24 -10.94 13.04
CA SER A 49 -12.15 -11.81 13.50
C SER A 49 -11.43 -12.49 12.34
N TYR A 50 -12.16 -12.85 11.27
CA TYR A 50 -11.57 -13.41 10.06
C TYR A 50 -10.70 -12.37 9.35
N ALA A 51 -11.26 -11.20 9.04
CA ALA A 51 -10.56 -10.11 8.36
C ALA A 51 -9.29 -9.66 9.10
N LEU A 52 -9.34 -9.60 10.43
CA LEU A 52 -8.19 -9.25 11.27
C LEU A 52 -7.04 -10.26 11.21
N ASN A 53 -7.31 -11.51 10.82
CA ASN A 53 -6.30 -12.57 10.73
C ASN A 53 -5.76 -12.77 9.31
N GLU A 54 -6.29 -12.06 8.31
CA GLU A 54 -5.79 -12.11 6.93
C GLU A 54 -4.43 -11.41 6.78
N ASP A 55 -4.15 -10.39 7.61
CA ASP A 55 -2.89 -9.65 7.58
C ASP A 55 -2.33 -9.44 8.99
N ASP A 56 -1.01 -9.54 9.14
CA ASP A 56 -0.32 -9.38 10.43
C ASP A 56 -0.07 -7.92 10.83
N ASN A 57 -0.15 -6.99 9.87
CA ASN A 57 -0.01 -5.56 10.12
C ASN A 57 -1.30 -4.93 10.69
N LEU A 58 -2.42 -5.67 10.67
CA LEU A 58 -3.69 -5.22 11.24
C LEU A 58 -3.66 -5.34 12.78
N LEU A 59 -3.84 -4.20 13.45
CA LEU A 59 -3.93 -4.13 14.91
C LEU A 59 -5.37 -4.24 15.39
N ALA A 60 -6.31 -3.70 14.61
CA ALA A 60 -7.73 -3.78 14.90
C ALA A 60 -8.55 -3.76 13.61
N PHE A 61 -9.75 -4.33 13.68
CA PHE A 61 -10.73 -4.29 12.61
C PHE A 61 -12.10 -3.96 13.19
N ALA A 62 -12.80 -3.02 12.56
CA ALA A 62 -14.13 -2.62 12.98
C ALA A 62 -15.12 -2.75 11.84
N ILE A 63 -16.33 -3.21 12.15
CA ILE A 63 -17.43 -3.31 11.19
C ILE A 63 -18.73 -2.88 11.86
N ALA A 64 -19.56 -2.15 11.12
CA ALA A 64 -20.84 -1.68 11.61
C ALA A 64 -21.91 -1.67 10.53
N ALA A 65 -23.14 -1.88 10.98
CA ALA A 65 -24.37 -1.67 10.21
C ALA A 65 -25.26 -0.70 11.01
N PRO A 66 -25.12 0.62 10.79
CA PRO A 66 -25.82 1.64 11.58
C PRO A 66 -27.34 1.56 11.51
N SER A 67 -27.91 1.09 10.39
CA SER A 67 -29.35 0.91 10.20
C SER A 67 -30.00 -0.07 11.19
N ILE A 68 -29.21 -0.98 11.77
CA ILE A 68 -29.64 -1.98 12.77
C ILE A 68 -28.90 -1.85 14.10
N HIS A 69 -28.22 -0.71 14.31
CA HIS A 69 -27.45 -0.42 15.53
C HIS A 69 -26.45 -1.52 15.94
N THR A 70 -25.84 -2.19 14.96
CA THR A 70 -24.82 -3.20 15.22
C THR A 70 -23.44 -2.64 14.91
N VAL A 71 -22.51 -2.80 15.85
CA VAL A 71 -21.10 -2.44 15.70
C VAL A 71 -20.25 -3.45 16.43
N VAL A 72 -19.15 -3.85 15.81
CA VAL A 72 -18.13 -4.71 16.40
C VAL A 72 -16.76 -4.12 16.13
N VAL A 73 -15.92 -4.13 17.16
CA VAL A 73 -14.49 -3.83 17.06
C VAL A 73 -13.74 -5.04 17.59
N LYS A 74 -12.75 -5.49 16.82
CA LYS A 74 -11.86 -6.60 17.12
C LYS A 74 -10.43 -6.09 17.14
N PHE A 75 -9.64 -6.67 18.03
CA PHE A 75 -8.24 -6.31 18.25
C PHE A 75 -7.41 -7.57 18.08
N LYS A 76 -6.24 -7.45 17.46
CA LYS A 76 -5.31 -8.57 17.22
C LYS A 76 -4.80 -9.10 18.56
N ASP A 77 -4.32 -8.18 19.38
CA ASP A 77 -3.90 -8.48 20.74
C ASP A 77 -5.09 -8.58 21.69
N ASN A 78 -4.95 -9.44 22.70
CA ASN A 78 -5.92 -9.53 23.79
C ASN A 78 -5.93 -8.23 24.60
N VAL A 79 -6.83 -7.33 24.24
CA VAL A 79 -7.10 -6.12 25.00
C VAL A 79 -8.15 -6.39 26.07
N THR A 80 -7.76 -6.20 27.33
CA THR A 80 -8.69 -6.27 28.46
C THR A 80 -9.29 -4.90 28.72
N ILE A 81 -10.60 -4.77 28.45
CA ILE A 81 -11.37 -3.60 28.89
C ILE A 81 -11.61 -3.74 30.40
N PRO A 82 -11.19 -2.78 31.23
CA PRO A 82 -11.48 -2.81 32.66
C PRO A 82 -12.99 -2.94 32.92
N PRO A 83 -13.45 -3.76 33.89
CA PRO A 83 -14.87 -4.00 34.13
C PRO A 83 -15.70 -2.74 34.37
N ASN A 84 -15.09 -1.72 34.97
CA ASN A 84 -15.68 -0.40 35.21
C ASN A 84 -15.78 0.48 33.95
N GLN A 85 -15.09 0.14 32.87
CA GLN A 85 -15.08 0.87 31.59
C GLN A 85 -15.90 0.19 30.49
N VAL A 86 -16.47 -1.00 30.74
CA VAL A 86 -17.26 -1.76 29.73
C VAL A 86 -18.46 -0.96 29.21
N ARG A 87 -19.05 -0.09 30.04
CA ARG A 87 -20.17 0.78 29.65
C ARG A 87 -19.73 2.18 29.18
N ASN A 88 -18.44 2.48 29.25
CA ASN A 88 -17.93 3.79 28.85
C ASN A 88 -17.80 3.84 27.32
N LYS A 89 -18.77 4.52 26.68
CA LYS A 89 -18.78 4.73 25.23
C LYS A 89 -17.54 5.48 24.71
N ALA A 90 -16.89 6.28 25.56
CA ALA A 90 -15.68 6.99 25.18
C ALA A 90 -14.46 6.07 25.05
N TYR A 91 -14.48 4.88 25.68
CA TYR A 91 -13.32 3.98 25.71
C TYR A 91 -12.96 3.48 24.31
N LEU A 92 -13.96 3.23 23.46
CA LEU A 92 -13.80 2.91 22.05
C LEU A 92 -14.03 4.11 21.12
N GLY A 93 -14.28 5.31 21.66
CA GLY A 93 -14.84 6.44 20.88
C GLY A 93 -14.10 6.79 19.58
N SER A 94 -12.76 6.65 19.54
CA SER A 94 -11.98 6.87 18.32
C SER A 94 -12.36 5.90 17.20
N TYR A 95 -12.55 4.61 17.49
CA TYR A 95 -12.98 3.61 16.50
C TYR A 95 -14.38 3.91 15.96
N TRP A 96 -15.26 4.41 16.82
CA TRP A 96 -16.65 4.74 16.44
C TRP A 96 -16.70 5.98 15.57
N ARG A 97 -15.80 6.95 15.83
CA ARG A 97 -15.66 8.14 15.00
C ARG A 97 -15.25 7.78 13.56
N GLU A 98 -14.31 6.84 13.39
CA GLU A 98 -13.88 6.43 12.05
C GLU A 98 -14.98 5.69 11.28
N LEU A 99 -15.73 4.80 11.96
CA LEU A 99 -16.92 4.18 11.37
C LEU A 99 -18.01 5.21 11.06
N GLY A 100 -18.18 6.24 11.90
CA GLY A 100 -19.11 7.34 11.68
C GLY A 100 -18.73 8.21 10.48
N ALA A 101 -17.43 8.43 10.25
CA ALA A 101 -16.93 9.11 9.07
C ALA A 101 -17.23 8.31 7.79
N ALA A 102 -16.97 6.99 7.80
CA ALA A 102 -17.32 6.09 6.70
C ALA A 102 -18.83 5.98 6.47
N TRP A 103 -19.64 6.10 7.52
CA TRP A 103 -21.10 6.13 7.38
C TRP A 103 -21.58 7.36 6.61
N ASN A 104 -20.97 8.50 6.91
CA ASN A 104 -21.32 9.79 6.32
C ASN A 104 -20.70 10.01 4.92
N SER A 105 -19.79 9.14 4.47
CA SER A 105 -19.22 9.20 3.13
C SER A 105 -20.22 8.73 2.07
N THR A 106 -19.94 9.04 0.81
CA THR A 106 -20.68 8.47 -0.33
C THR A 106 -20.52 6.96 -0.38
N ASP A 107 -21.50 6.26 -0.95
CA ASP A 107 -21.45 4.79 -1.06
C ASP A 107 -20.29 4.37 -1.98
N GLY A 108 -19.53 3.35 -1.58
CA GLY A 108 -18.34 2.89 -2.29
C GLY A 108 -17.07 3.71 -1.99
N THR A 109 -17.12 4.70 -1.09
CA THR A 109 -15.90 5.41 -0.67
C THR A 109 -14.93 4.44 0.00
N GLN A 110 -13.69 4.49 -0.47
CA GLN A 110 -12.51 3.81 0.08
C GLN A 110 -11.47 4.88 0.31
N GLU A 111 -11.07 5.11 1.57
CA GLU A 111 -10.13 6.18 1.87
C GLU A 111 -9.33 5.92 3.15
N TRP A 112 -8.16 6.53 3.21
CA TRP A 112 -7.37 6.63 4.42
C TRP A 112 -7.86 7.81 5.25
N GLY A 113 -8.15 7.56 6.53
CA GLY A 113 -8.45 8.61 7.50
C GLY A 113 -7.19 9.24 8.08
N ALA A 114 -7.37 10.27 8.90
CA ALA A 114 -6.26 10.87 9.64
C ALA A 114 -5.78 9.90 10.75
N PRO A 115 -4.47 9.65 10.88
CA PRO A 115 -3.95 8.85 11.98
C PRO A 115 -4.24 9.50 13.34
N PHE A 116 -4.46 8.67 14.36
CA PHE A 116 -4.72 9.11 15.72
C PHE A 116 -4.02 8.23 16.73
N ARG A 117 -3.75 8.78 17.92
CA ARG A 117 -3.14 8.02 19.02
C ARG A 117 -4.21 7.35 19.86
N ASP A 118 -4.11 6.04 20.07
CA ASP A 118 -4.97 5.34 21.03
C ASP A 118 -4.40 5.47 22.45
N CYS A 119 -5.19 6.10 23.32
CA CYS A 119 -4.83 6.31 24.73
C CYS A 119 -5.42 5.24 25.65
N ASN A 120 -6.29 4.35 25.15
CA ASN A 120 -7.10 3.47 25.98
C ASN A 120 -6.71 1.99 25.85
N LEU A 121 -6.79 1.43 24.64
CA LEU A 121 -6.65 -0.02 24.39
C LEU A 121 -5.26 -0.36 23.87
N LEU A 122 -4.92 0.19 22.71
CA LEU A 122 -3.60 0.05 22.10
C LEU A 122 -2.70 1.19 22.59
N THR A 123 -2.48 1.24 23.91
CA THR A 123 -1.81 2.37 24.55
C THR A 123 -0.45 2.65 23.91
N ARG A 124 -0.18 3.93 23.64
CA ARG A 124 1.06 4.44 23.04
C ARG A 124 1.24 4.16 21.54
N ARG A 125 0.29 3.50 20.88
CA ARG A 125 0.33 3.26 19.43
C ARG A 125 -0.37 4.37 18.67
N TRP A 126 0.16 4.70 17.50
CA TRP A 126 -0.55 5.52 16.54
C TRP A 126 -1.25 4.59 15.56
N LEU A 127 -2.52 4.84 15.31
CA LEU A 127 -3.34 4.04 14.41
C LEU A 127 -3.66 4.84 13.17
N TRP A 128 -3.50 4.22 12.01
CA TRP A 128 -3.93 4.78 10.74
C TRP A 128 -5.13 3.99 10.21
N PRO A 129 -6.32 4.60 10.18
CA PRO A 129 -7.52 3.91 9.71
C PRO A 129 -7.62 3.93 8.19
N PHE A 130 -7.81 2.77 7.57
CA PHE A 130 -8.39 2.63 6.23
C PHE A 130 -9.88 2.33 6.37
N ARG A 131 -10.74 3.10 5.71
CA ARG A 131 -12.19 3.00 5.87
C ARG A 131 -12.89 2.81 4.54
N ILE A 132 -13.92 1.96 4.57
CA ILE A 132 -14.78 1.67 3.42
C ILE A 132 -16.25 1.78 3.81
N SER A 133 -17.06 2.20 2.84
CA SER A 133 -18.51 2.11 2.92
C SER A 133 -19.07 1.29 1.77
N PHE A 134 -19.98 0.38 2.08
CA PHE A 134 -20.60 -0.51 1.11
C PHE A 134 -22.11 -0.53 1.33
N SER A 135 -22.88 -0.46 0.25
CA SER A 135 -24.32 -0.29 0.30
C SER A 135 -24.99 -1.19 -0.73
N GLU A 136 -25.96 -1.96 -0.28
CA GLU A 136 -26.69 -2.93 -1.08
C GLU A 136 -28.10 -3.11 -0.50
N HIS A 137 -29.11 -3.18 -1.37
CA HIS A 137 -30.51 -3.33 -0.95
C HIS A 137 -30.96 -2.31 0.14
N LYS A 138 -30.42 -1.08 0.09
CA LYS A 138 -30.65 0.02 1.06
C LYS A 138 -30.12 -0.22 2.47
N ILE A 139 -29.38 -1.31 2.70
CA ILE A 139 -28.57 -1.51 3.88
C ILE A 139 -27.20 -0.94 3.57
N LYS A 140 -26.63 -0.19 4.51
CA LYS A 140 -25.26 0.30 4.38
C LYS A 140 -24.42 -0.25 5.53
N VAL A 141 -23.31 -0.87 5.15
CA VAL A 141 -22.29 -1.45 6.01
C VAL A 141 -21.03 -0.61 5.86
N VAL A 142 -20.35 -0.40 6.98
CA VAL A 142 -19.08 0.33 7.01
C VAL A 142 -18.05 -0.51 7.74
N ALA A 143 -16.84 -0.54 7.21
CA ALA A 143 -15.73 -1.25 7.81
C ALA A 143 -14.50 -0.33 7.89
N ALA A 144 -13.66 -0.59 8.88
CA ALA A 144 -12.40 0.11 9.07
C ALA A 144 -11.31 -0.85 9.53
N ALA A 145 -10.20 -0.87 8.80
CA ALA A 145 -8.97 -1.54 9.15
C ALA A 145 -8.03 -0.54 9.84
N PHE A 146 -7.38 -0.94 10.93
CA PHE A 146 -6.48 -0.08 11.69
C PHE A 146 -5.09 -0.70 11.73
N ILE A 147 -4.11 0.03 11.18
CA ILE A 147 -2.69 -0.35 11.17
C ILE A 147 -1.86 0.57 12.04
N ALA A 148 -0.65 0.14 12.36
CA ALA A 148 0.31 0.96 13.09
C ALA A 148 0.85 2.09 12.20
N ALA A 149 0.57 3.33 12.57
CA ALA A 149 1.15 4.50 11.90
C ALA A 149 2.54 4.84 12.45
N ASP A 150 2.85 4.42 13.68
CA ASP A 150 4.14 4.66 14.33
C ASP A 150 5.27 3.79 13.77
N GLU A 151 4.96 2.75 13.00
CA GLU A 151 5.97 1.85 12.43
C GLU A 151 6.44 2.28 11.04
N ASP A 152 5.62 3.02 10.30
CA ASP A 152 5.92 3.43 8.93
C ASP A 152 6.49 4.86 8.85
N VAL A 153 7.69 5.04 9.43
CA VAL A 153 8.43 6.32 9.40
C VAL A 153 8.78 6.77 7.98
N CYS A 154 8.83 5.83 7.02
CA CYS A 154 9.10 6.11 5.61
C CYS A 154 7.89 6.65 4.84
N ASN A 155 6.72 6.75 5.48
CA ASN A 155 5.52 7.24 4.83
C ASN A 155 5.45 8.76 4.83
N ASP A 156 5.69 9.37 3.66
CA ASP A 156 5.54 10.81 3.47
C ASP A 156 4.12 11.33 3.79
N GLY A 157 3.09 10.49 3.66
CA GLY A 157 1.70 10.84 4.00
C GLY A 157 1.46 11.06 5.49
N LEU A 158 2.38 10.62 6.34
CA LEU A 158 2.32 10.80 7.79
C LEU A 158 3.10 12.05 8.27
N GLU A 159 3.74 12.79 7.36
CA GLU A 159 4.52 14.00 7.67
C GLU A 159 3.69 15.08 8.39
N GLU A 160 2.47 15.35 7.90
CA GLU A 160 1.56 16.34 8.49
C GLU A 160 1.15 15.97 9.93
N VAL A 161 1.12 14.67 10.23
CA VAL A 161 0.56 14.13 11.47
C VAL A 161 1.62 14.05 12.56
N PHE A 162 2.83 13.60 12.21
CA PHE A 162 3.96 13.56 13.13
C PHE A 162 4.72 14.89 13.20
N GLY A 163 4.39 15.84 12.31
CA GLY A 163 4.99 17.18 12.24
C GLY A 163 6.48 17.16 11.90
N ARG A 164 7.00 16.00 11.46
CA ARG A 164 8.41 15.75 11.16
C ARG A 164 8.53 14.63 10.13
N ARG A 165 9.29 14.90 9.07
CA ARG A 165 9.66 13.93 8.03
C ARG A 165 10.90 13.11 8.40
N HIS A 166 11.11 12.01 7.69
CA HIS A 166 12.40 11.33 7.65
C HIS A 166 13.44 12.23 6.98
N GLY A 167 14.71 12.13 7.37
CA GLY A 167 15.77 12.95 6.77
C GLY A 167 16.29 12.50 5.39
N CYS A 168 15.75 11.45 4.76
CA CYS A 168 16.18 11.03 3.41
C CYS A 168 15.93 12.11 2.35
N ASP A 169 16.87 12.26 1.41
CA ASP A 169 16.73 13.13 0.25
C ASP A 169 15.74 12.55 -0.78
N ARG A 170 14.61 13.24 -0.99
CA ARG A 170 13.55 12.82 -1.92
C ARG A 170 13.97 12.75 -3.38
N ASN A 171 15.06 13.40 -3.79
CA ASN A 171 15.47 13.38 -5.19
C ASN A 171 16.35 12.19 -5.51
N THR A 172 17.26 11.86 -4.60
CA THR A 172 18.36 10.91 -4.87
C THR A 172 18.24 9.60 -4.07
N THR A 173 17.38 9.55 -3.05
CA THR A 173 17.23 8.39 -2.16
C THR A 173 15.78 7.92 -2.01
N PHE A 174 15.60 6.69 -1.53
CA PHE A 174 14.34 6.09 -1.12
C PHE A 174 14.45 5.58 0.32
N CYS A 175 13.40 5.78 1.13
CA CYS A 175 13.39 5.35 2.52
C CYS A 175 12.93 3.88 2.62
N LEU A 176 13.67 3.07 3.38
CA LEU A 176 13.33 1.69 3.66
C LEU A 176 13.42 1.41 5.18
N LEU A 177 12.36 0.87 5.77
CA LEU A 177 12.34 0.48 7.18
C LEU A 177 13.35 -0.64 7.44
N THR A 178 14.03 -0.58 8.58
CA THR A 178 15.01 -1.61 8.96
C THR A 178 14.36 -2.65 9.87
N GLU A 179 14.16 -3.87 9.38
CA GLU A 179 13.32 -4.94 9.98
C GLU A 179 13.70 -5.38 11.42
N ASN A 180 14.88 -5.00 11.93
CA ASN A 180 15.46 -5.58 13.15
C ASN A 180 15.46 -4.65 14.38
N LYS A 181 14.72 -3.54 14.37
CA LYS A 181 14.62 -2.65 15.55
C LYS A 181 13.16 -2.46 15.96
N PRO A 182 12.87 -2.37 17.28
CA PRO A 182 11.53 -2.06 17.74
C PRO A 182 11.10 -0.70 17.20
N ALA A 183 9.89 -0.64 16.63
CA ALA A 183 9.33 0.51 15.91
C ALA A 183 9.12 1.80 16.75
N ALA A 184 9.67 1.86 17.96
CA ALA A 184 9.56 3.00 18.85
C ALA A 184 10.70 4.03 18.69
N THR A 185 11.76 3.73 17.91
CA THR A 185 12.87 4.68 17.69
C THR A 185 12.84 5.24 16.27
N ARG A 186 13.05 6.55 16.15
CA ARG A 186 12.87 7.34 14.92
C ARG A 186 13.93 7.05 13.84
N ASP A 187 14.95 6.30 14.19
CA ASP A 187 16.15 5.97 13.39
C ASP A 187 16.06 4.59 12.70
N VAL A 188 14.87 3.97 12.69
CA VAL A 188 14.64 2.61 12.20
C VAL A 188 14.35 2.60 10.69
N TYR A 189 15.15 3.36 9.94
CA TYR A 189 15.09 3.37 8.48
C TYR A 189 16.49 3.50 7.88
N THR A 190 16.62 3.19 6.60
CA THR A 190 17.81 3.38 5.78
C THR A 190 17.39 4.10 4.51
N CYS A 191 18.05 5.21 4.19
CA CYS A 191 17.90 5.92 2.92
C CYS A 191 18.77 5.24 1.88
N LEU A 192 18.20 4.45 0.98
CA LEU A 192 18.93 3.79 -0.09
C LEU A 192 18.95 4.68 -1.34
N CYS A 193 20.02 4.64 -2.13
CA CYS A 193 20.08 5.41 -3.37
C CYS A 193 19.02 4.91 -4.36
N ARG A 194 18.35 5.84 -5.05
CA ARG A 194 17.44 5.51 -6.16
C ARG A 194 18.24 4.96 -7.34
N GLU A 195 17.53 4.30 -8.25
CA GLU A 195 18.07 3.96 -9.56
C GLU A 195 18.68 5.19 -10.24
N SER A 196 19.76 4.98 -10.99
CA SER A 196 20.60 6.03 -11.59
C SER A 196 21.35 6.92 -10.58
N TYR A 197 21.36 6.58 -9.29
CA TYR A 197 22.17 7.24 -8.27
C TYR A 197 22.99 6.23 -7.48
N TYR A 198 24.17 6.63 -7.03
CA TYR A 198 25.07 5.79 -6.24
C TYR A 198 25.80 6.58 -5.16
N LEU A 199 26.31 5.86 -4.18
CA LEU A 199 27.16 6.39 -3.12
C LEU A 199 28.60 5.88 -3.32
N PRO A 200 29.56 6.77 -3.64
CA PRO A 200 30.94 6.37 -3.88
C PRO A 200 31.61 5.82 -2.61
N ASN A 201 32.48 4.83 -2.78
CA ASN A 201 33.28 4.23 -1.70
C ASN A 201 32.46 3.65 -0.52
N SER A 202 31.19 3.32 -0.75
CA SER A 202 30.34 2.67 0.25
C SER A 202 29.88 1.30 -0.21
N THR A 203 29.96 0.32 0.68
CA THR A 203 29.42 -1.04 0.44
C THR A 203 27.90 -1.05 0.53
N LEU A 204 27.33 -0.18 1.36
CA LEU A 204 25.90 0.08 1.44
C LEU A 204 25.59 1.26 0.53
N GLN A 205 24.79 1.06 -0.51
CA GLN A 205 24.32 2.12 -1.40
C GLN A 205 23.22 2.96 -0.71
N GLY A 206 23.58 3.60 0.40
CA GLY A 206 22.65 4.35 1.23
C GLY A 206 23.18 4.77 2.59
N PHE A 207 22.34 5.50 3.33
CA PHE A 207 22.63 6.09 4.62
C PHE A 207 21.69 5.52 5.68
N ARG A 208 22.23 5.16 6.85
CA ARG A 208 21.41 4.71 7.98
C ARG A 208 20.69 5.90 8.62
N GLY A 209 19.46 5.71 9.04
CA GLY A 209 18.58 6.75 9.58
C GLY A 209 19.11 7.42 10.84
N ASP A 210 19.87 6.70 11.68
CA ASP A 210 20.55 7.28 12.85
C ASP A 210 21.53 8.39 12.45
N ARG A 211 22.37 8.14 11.44
CA ARG A 211 23.32 9.14 10.92
C ARG A 211 22.61 10.30 10.23
N VAL A 212 21.52 10.01 9.52
CA VAL A 212 20.72 11.01 8.82
C VAL A 212 20.05 11.96 9.81
N GLU A 213 19.42 11.44 10.87
CA GLU A 213 18.76 12.27 11.90
C GLU A 213 19.76 13.03 12.79
N LEU A 214 20.96 12.49 13.02
CA LEU A 214 22.06 13.18 13.73
C LEU A 214 22.65 14.35 12.94
N SER A 215 22.47 14.36 11.61
CA SER A 215 23.13 15.34 10.73
C SER A 215 22.45 16.71 10.67
N GLU A 216 21.38 16.96 11.44
CA GLU A 216 20.57 18.20 11.45
C GLU A 216 20.35 18.84 10.06
N GLY A 217 20.23 18.01 9.02
CA GLY A 217 19.99 18.46 7.65
C GLY A 217 21.15 19.21 6.98
N TYR A 218 22.38 19.13 7.52
CA TYR A 218 23.54 19.86 6.99
C TYR A 218 24.60 18.98 6.32
N ASP A 219 24.63 17.66 6.58
CA ASP A 219 25.55 16.74 5.88
C ASP A 219 24.83 15.93 4.81
N ASN A 220 25.10 16.26 3.54
CA ASN A 220 25.33 15.41 2.35
C ASN A 220 24.79 13.96 2.30
N CYS A 221 23.63 13.66 2.88
CA CYS A 221 22.97 12.35 2.78
C CYS A 221 22.20 12.21 1.45
N SER A 222 22.84 12.63 0.36
CA SER A 222 22.35 12.57 -1.01
C SER A 222 23.26 11.66 -1.83
N CYS A 223 22.67 10.93 -2.76
CA CYS A 223 23.43 10.11 -3.70
C CYS A 223 23.80 10.90 -4.95
N ILE A 224 24.87 10.48 -5.64
CA ILE A 224 25.39 11.13 -6.84
C ILE A 224 24.81 10.42 -8.07
N PRO A 225 24.39 11.13 -9.13
CA PRO A 225 23.91 10.48 -10.34
C PRO A 225 25.01 9.62 -10.98
N CYS A 226 24.62 8.46 -11.51
CA CYS A 226 25.50 7.59 -12.27
C CYS A 226 26.02 8.33 -13.52
N PRO A 227 27.33 8.27 -13.81
CA PRO A 227 27.89 8.92 -14.99
C PRO A 227 27.33 8.28 -16.28
N GLY A 228 27.05 9.10 -17.28
CA GLY A 228 26.51 8.64 -18.57
C GLY A 228 25.01 8.31 -18.58
N GLY A 229 24.28 8.58 -17.49
CA GLY A 229 22.82 8.39 -17.44
C GLY A 229 22.38 6.93 -17.41
N CYS A 230 23.26 6.03 -16.98
CA CYS A 230 22.91 4.62 -16.84
C CYS A 230 22.02 4.36 -15.62
N SER A 231 21.16 3.35 -15.74
CA SER A 231 20.18 2.97 -14.72
C SER A 231 20.81 2.38 -13.45
N ASN A 232 21.92 1.65 -13.59
CA ASN A 232 22.63 1.05 -12.46
C ASN A 232 24.14 1.21 -12.62
N CYS A 233 24.79 1.76 -11.60
CA CYS A 233 26.24 1.82 -11.51
C CYS A 233 26.74 1.22 -10.18
N ASP A 234 27.98 0.76 -10.17
CA ASP A 234 28.63 0.21 -8.99
C ASP A 234 29.06 1.32 -8.02
N ASN A 235 29.65 0.92 -6.90
CA ASN A 235 30.17 1.84 -5.88
C ASN A 235 31.37 2.70 -6.34
N ASN A 236 31.90 2.46 -7.54
CA ASN A 236 32.92 3.27 -8.20
C ASN A 236 32.34 4.14 -9.32
N GLY A 237 31.02 4.09 -9.54
CA GLY A 237 30.35 4.82 -10.62
C GLY A 237 30.50 4.15 -12.00
N VAL A 238 30.87 2.88 -12.06
CA VAL A 238 30.95 2.09 -13.29
C VAL A 238 29.58 1.49 -13.58
N CYS A 239 29.01 1.77 -14.75
CA CYS A 239 27.70 1.21 -15.13
C CYS A 239 27.75 -0.32 -15.16
N LEU A 240 26.92 -0.96 -14.33
CA LEU A 240 26.86 -2.43 -14.16
C LEU A 240 26.01 -3.08 -15.24
N THR A 241 24.95 -2.40 -15.66
CA THR A 241 24.24 -2.70 -16.90
C THR A 241 24.90 -1.89 -18.00
N PHE A 242 25.73 -2.56 -18.81
CA PHE A 242 25.81 -2.23 -20.22
C PHE A 242 24.40 -2.46 -20.79
N GLN A 243 23.54 -1.45 -20.66
CA GLN A 243 22.35 -1.37 -21.47
C GLN A 243 22.86 -1.00 -22.87
N GLU A 244 23.32 -2.02 -23.62
CA GLU A 244 23.46 -1.98 -25.07
C GLU A 244 22.08 -1.93 -25.75
N GLU A 245 21.13 -1.17 -25.20
CA GLU A 245 19.79 -0.98 -25.76
C GLU A 245 19.49 0.50 -25.46
N GLU A 246 19.34 1.42 -26.39
CA GLU A 246 18.35 1.40 -27.49
C GLU A 246 18.82 2.26 -28.68
N VAL A 247 20.13 2.52 -28.82
CA VAL A 247 20.71 3.18 -30.01
C VAL A 247 21.56 2.18 -30.81
N LEU A 248 21.13 0.91 -30.85
CA LEU A 248 21.56 -0.03 -31.88
C LEU A 248 20.83 0.34 -33.19
N ASN A 249 21.19 1.53 -33.67
CA ASN A 249 21.08 2.06 -35.02
C ASN A 249 19.91 1.46 -35.81
N VAL A 250 18.72 2.04 -35.66
CA VAL A 250 17.60 1.85 -36.62
C VAL A 250 18.11 2.02 -38.06
N ASP A 251 19.09 2.90 -38.27
CA ASP A 251 19.80 3.09 -39.53
C ASP A 251 20.63 1.87 -39.96
N ALA A 252 21.32 1.17 -39.06
CA ALA A 252 22.05 -0.06 -39.39
C ALA A 252 21.10 -1.22 -39.71
N CYS A 253 19.98 -1.32 -38.98
CA CYS A 253 18.95 -2.33 -39.22
C CYS A 253 18.23 -2.09 -40.58
N LEU A 254 17.92 -0.83 -40.91
CA LEU A 254 17.40 -0.41 -42.21
C LEU A 254 18.39 -0.69 -43.34
N ARG A 255 19.68 -0.36 -43.16
CA ARG A 255 20.74 -0.64 -44.15
C ARG A 255 20.91 -2.14 -44.39
N LEU A 256 20.80 -2.97 -43.35
CA LEU A 256 20.86 -4.42 -43.47
C LEU A 256 19.66 -4.98 -44.24
N LEU A 257 18.44 -4.51 -43.94
CA LEU A 257 17.22 -4.89 -44.67
C LEU A 257 17.30 -4.53 -46.15
N VAL A 258 17.75 -3.32 -46.47
CA VAL A 258 17.94 -2.88 -47.87
C VAL A 258 18.97 -3.75 -48.59
N ALA A 259 20.08 -4.11 -47.93
CA ALA A 259 21.10 -4.98 -48.51
C ALA A 259 20.55 -6.39 -48.83
N ILE A 260 19.72 -6.96 -47.95
CA ILE A 260 19.10 -8.27 -48.16
C ILE A 260 18.15 -8.25 -49.35
N VAL A 261 17.29 -7.23 -49.47
CA VAL A 261 16.33 -7.10 -50.58
C VAL A 261 17.07 -6.93 -51.91
N LEU A 262 18.09 -6.07 -51.95
CA LEU A 262 18.91 -5.88 -53.16
C LEU A 262 19.65 -7.17 -53.55
N GLY A 263 20.22 -7.88 -52.57
CA GLY A 263 20.88 -9.17 -52.79
C GLY A 263 19.93 -10.22 -53.38
N ALA A 264 18.70 -10.32 -52.85
CA ALA A 264 17.69 -11.23 -53.37
C ALA A 264 17.28 -10.88 -54.82
N CYS A 265 17.11 -9.60 -55.13
CA CYS A 265 16.77 -9.15 -56.49
C CYS A 265 17.88 -9.48 -57.50
N ILE A 266 19.15 -9.23 -57.15
CA ILE A 266 20.29 -9.58 -58.01
C ILE A 266 20.35 -11.08 -58.25
N LEU A 267 20.16 -11.89 -57.20
CA LEU A 267 20.16 -13.35 -57.31
C LEU A 267 19.03 -13.84 -58.24
N CYS A 268 17.82 -13.28 -58.11
CA CYS A 268 16.70 -13.60 -59.02
C CYS A 268 17.04 -13.25 -60.48
N CYS A 269 17.64 -12.08 -60.74
CA CYS A 269 18.07 -11.70 -62.09
C CYS A 269 19.12 -12.67 -62.66
N VAL A 270 20.09 -13.11 -61.85
CA VAL A 270 21.10 -14.09 -62.26
C VAL A 270 20.46 -15.44 -62.57
N VAL A 271 19.56 -15.93 -61.72
CA VAL A 271 18.85 -17.21 -61.94
C VAL A 271 18.01 -17.16 -63.21
N LEU A 272 17.22 -16.10 -63.42
CA LEU A 272 16.45 -15.91 -64.65
C LEU A 272 17.37 -15.80 -65.87
N GLY A 273 18.50 -15.09 -65.76
CA GLY A 273 19.50 -15.01 -66.81
C GLY A 273 20.07 -16.38 -67.20
N VAL A 274 20.43 -17.22 -66.21
CA VAL A 274 20.92 -18.58 -66.44
C VAL A 274 19.85 -19.48 -67.08
N ILE A 275 18.59 -19.35 -66.66
CA ILE A 275 17.47 -20.11 -67.25
C ILE A 275 17.29 -19.74 -68.73
N VAL A 276 17.28 -18.44 -69.05
CA VAL A 276 17.15 -17.96 -70.43
C VAL A 276 18.34 -18.41 -71.29
N PHE A 277 19.56 -18.34 -70.75
CA PHE A 277 20.75 -18.82 -71.45
C PHE A 277 20.79 -20.34 -71.65
N ARG A 278 20.13 -21.12 -70.79
CA ARG A 278 20.01 -22.57 -70.96
C ARG A 278 18.87 -23.00 -71.88
N GLN A 279 17.87 -22.16 -72.08
CA GLN A 279 16.73 -22.43 -72.98
C GLN A 279 16.98 -21.98 -74.43
N ARG A 280 18.04 -21.21 -74.67
CA ARG A 280 18.48 -20.77 -76.00
C ARG A 280 19.62 -21.66 -76.51
#